data_AF-A0A8S0GXZ8-F1
#
_entry.id   AF-A0A8S0GXZ8-F1
#
_cell.length_a   1.000
_cell.length_b   1.000
_cell.length_c   1.000
_cell.angle_alpha   90.00
_cell.angle_beta   90.00
_cell.angle_gamma   90.00
#
_symmetry.space_group_name_H-M   'P 1'
#
loop_
_entity.id
_entity.type
_entity.pdbx_description
1 polymer ?
#
loop_
_entity_poly.entity_id
_entity_poly.type
_entity_poly.pdbx_seq_one_letter_code
_entity_poly.pdbx_strand_id
1 'polypeptide(L)'
;MSEKIRINIKDRAVYTPIAPNFPLDRCLPTTPKLLSENIRRQKFDEFAFGEQQRKIVQARGDVYSGTPCCKTLHITLTFDGTNNNNEADSASSPSSCSNMARLYHASLGLDDTARQNGYFSYYSPGVGTVFPDIKEMVPNNWGLIAASGGENRINWGLTRMIAALKDSIPEQNSLSLDDTQALVEGMATCWYGNVATLGLLENGEKKREAAMRPYMNDLKKLLDQRREVGEKPISWPCAYMSMASPEALHKPEPLPIGCKP
;
A
#
# COMPACT_ATOMS: atom_id res chain seq x y z
N MET A 1 -19.52 -6.31 -37.67
CA MET A 1 -18.77 -6.45 -36.41
C MET A 1 -18.81 -7.91 -36.00
N SER A 2 -17.65 -8.45 -35.60
CA SER A 2 -17.22 -9.82 -35.85
C SER A 2 -18.01 -10.94 -35.16
N GLU A 3 -18.36 -11.93 -35.98
CA GLU A 3 -18.86 -13.27 -35.66
C GLU A 3 -17.78 -14.17 -35.02
N LYS A 4 -17.05 -13.66 -34.01
CA LYS A 4 -15.88 -14.30 -33.38
C LYS A 4 -15.94 -14.37 -31.85
N ILE A 5 -17.12 -14.58 -31.25
CA ILE A 5 -17.23 -15.05 -29.86
C ILE A 5 -18.36 -16.08 -29.74
N ARG A 6 -18.21 -17.21 -30.44
CA ARG A 6 -18.82 -18.48 -30.00
C ARG A 6 -17.71 -19.29 -29.35
N ILE A 7 -17.38 -18.96 -28.11
CA ILE A 7 -16.55 -19.83 -27.28
C ILE A 7 -17.38 -21.07 -27.01
N ASN A 8 -16.92 -22.21 -27.55
CA ASN A 8 -17.52 -23.51 -27.37
C ASN A 8 -17.35 -23.92 -25.90
N ILE A 9 -18.40 -23.76 -25.09
CA ILE A 9 -18.42 -24.02 -23.65
C ILE A 9 -18.25 -25.53 -23.33
N LYS A 10 -18.30 -26.42 -24.32
CA LYS A 10 -18.36 -27.87 -24.11
C LYS A 10 -17.06 -28.56 -23.68
N ASP A 11 -15.88 -27.91 -23.80
CA ASP A 11 -14.59 -28.55 -23.50
C ASP A 11 -13.80 -27.93 -22.34
N ARG A 12 -14.40 -27.04 -21.53
CA ARG A 12 -13.77 -26.68 -20.25
C ARG A 12 -13.97 -27.83 -19.27
N ALA A 13 -12.96 -28.69 -19.18
CA ALA A 13 -12.78 -29.55 -18.01
C ALA A 13 -12.94 -28.67 -16.76
N VAL A 14 -14.05 -28.86 -16.06
CA VAL A 14 -14.33 -28.15 -14.81
C VAL A 14 -13.38 -28.73 -13.78
N TYR A 15 -12.19 -28.12 -13.67
CA TYR A 15 -11.29 -28.38 -12.56
C TYR A 15 -11.95 -27.78 -11.32
N THR A 16 -12.65 -28.57 -10.53
CA THR A 16 -13.05 -28.17 -9.19
C THR A 16 -11.75 -28.00 -8.39
N PRO A 17 -11.37 -26.78 -7.98
CA PRO A 17 -10.16 -26.61 -7.19
C PRO A 17 -10.41 -27.22 -5.81
N ILE A 18 -9.91 -28.43 -5.59
CA ILE A 18 -9.88 -29.05 -4.27
C ILE A 18 -8.77 -28.36 -3.48
N ALA A 19 -9.08 -27.90 -2.26
CA ALA A 19 -8.09 -27.32 -1.38
C ALA A 19 -6.95 -28.33 -1.15
N PRO A 20 -5.67 -27.90 -1.19
CA PRO A 20 -4.57 -28.81 -0.93
C PRO A 20 -4.67 -29.36 0.50
N ASN A 21 -4.15 -30.57 0.72
CA ASN A 21 -4.06 -31.13 2.06
C ASN A 21 -3.28 -30.19 2.98
N PHE A 22 -3.81 -29.94 4.18
CA PHE A 22 -3.11 -29.14 5.16
C PHE A 22 -1.93 -29.93 5.72
N PRO A 23 -0.68 -29.44 5.56
CA PRO A 23 0.51 -30.23 5.88
C PRO A 23 0.73 -30.27 7.41
N LEU A 24 1.30 -31.39 7.91
CA LEU A 24 1.51 -31.61 9.34
C LEU A 24 2.47 -30.61 9.98
N ASP A 25 3.49 -30.19 9.21
CA ASP A 25 4.47 -29.16 9.57
C ASP A 25 3.92 -27.73 9.45
N ARG A 26 2.65 -27.56 9.08
CA ARG A 26 1.95 -26.28 8.89
C ARG A 26 2.58 -25.45 7.77
N CYS A 27 2.04 -24.25 7.53
CA CYS A 27 2.42 -23.42 6.38
C CYS A 27 3.26 -22.19 6.72
N LEU A 28 3.63 -21.99 7.99
CA LEU A 28 4.47 -20.86 8.39
C LEU A 28 5.94 -21.15 8.05
N PRO A 29 6.72 -20.15 7.61
CA PRO A 29 8.12 -20.36 7.24
C PRO A 29 8.94 -20.84 8.44
N THR A 30 9.58 -22.00 8.29
CA THR A 30 10.36 -22.65 9.35
C THR A 30 11.88 -22.56 9.13
N THR A 31 12.33 -22.07 7.97
CA THR A 31 13.76 -22.06 7.61
C THR A 31 14.26 -20.68 7.20
N PRO A 32 15.53 -20.34 7.51
CA PRO A 32 16.16 -19.09 7.08
C PRO A 32 16.23 -18.91 5.56
N LYS A 33 16.24 -20.01 4.80
CA LYS A 33 16.24 -19.99 3.33
C LYS A 33 14.95 -19.39 2.78
N LEU A 34 13.79 -19.80 3.30
CA LEU A 34 12.49 -19.26 2.88
C LEU A 34 12.39 -17.75 3.14
N LEU A 35 12.90 -17.30 4.30
CA LEU A 35 12.99 -15.88 4.63
C LEU A 35 13.91 -15.13 3.65
N SER A 36 15.09 -15.68 3.38
CA SER A 36 16.07 -15.07 2.46
C SER A 36 15.53 -14.96 1.03
N GLU A 37 14.79 -15.97 0.56
CA GLU A 37 14.13 -15.95 -0.75
C GLU A 37 13.01 -14.91 -0.80
N ASN A 38 12.22 -14.76 0.27
CA ASN A 38 11.18 -13.74 0.37
C ASN A 38 11.78 -12.32 0.34
N ILE A 39 12.81 -12.06 1.14
CA ILE A 39 13.54 -10.77 1.14
C ILE A 39 14.12 -10.47 -0.24
N ARG A 40 14.68 -11.47 -0.91
CA ARG A 40 15.22 -11.30 -2.28
C ARG A 40 14.14 -10.89 -3.27
N ARG A 41 12.91 -11.42 -3.16
CA ARG A 41 11.78 -11.04 -4.01
C ARG A 41 11.34 -9.60 -3.75
N GLN A 42 11.28 -9.18 -2.49
CA GLN A 42 10.93 -7.79 -2.12
C GLN A 42 11.93 -6.80 -2.73
N LYS A 43 13.23 -7.11 -2.65
CA LYS A 43 14.31 -6.23 -3.15
C LYS A 43 14.60 -6.34 -4.65
N PHE A 44 13.77 -7.04 -5.42
CA PHE A 44 14.04 -7.31 -6.84
C PHE A 44 14.29 -6.02 -7.65
N ASP A 45 13.40 -5.04 -7.51
CA ASP A 45 13.51 -3.77 -8.25
C ASP A 45 14.73 -2.95 -7.82
N GLU A 46 15.09 -2.98 -6.53
CA GLU A 46 16.27 -2.30 -6.01
C GLU A 46 17.56 -2.91 -6.59
N PHE A 47 17.62 -4.25 -6.69
CA PHE A 47 18.74 -4.93 -7.33
C PHE A 47 18.83 -4.61 -8.83
N ALA A 48 17.69 -4.61 -9.54
CA ALA A 48 17.64 -4.30 -10.95
C ALA A 48 18.09 -2.86 -11.24
N PHE A 49 17.64 -1.90 -10.43
CA PHE A 49 18.09 -0.51 -10.49
C PHE A 49 19.60 -0.41 -10.21
N GLY A 50 20.08 -1.11 -9.18
CA GLY A 50 21.50 -1.17 -8.83
C GLY A 50 22.40 -1.62 -9.98
N GLU A 51 21.99 -2.69 -10.66
CA GLU A 51 22.66 -3.22 -11.86
C GLU A 51 22.65 -2.21 -13.02
N GLN A 52 21.52 -1.54 -13.26
CA GLN A 52 21.41 -0.54 -14.32
C GLN A 52 22.37 0.64 -14.08
N GLN A 53 22.43 1.16 -12.86
CA GLN A 53 23.34 2.26 -12.53
C GLN A 53 24.81 1.84 -12.65
N ARG A 54 25.16 0.61 -12.24
CA ARG A 54 26.51 0.07 -12.44
C ARG A 54 26.93 0.10 -13.90
N LYS A 55 26.06 -0.35 -14.82
CA LYS A 55 26.34 -0.35 -16.26
C LYS A 55 26.54 1.07 -16.81
N ILE A 56 25.75 2.03 -16.35
CA ILE A 56 25.86 3.44 -16.78
C ILE A 56 27.20 4.04 -16.32
N VAL A 57 27.56 3.84 -15.04
CA VAL A 57 28.83 4.33 -14.48
C VAL A 57 30.02 3.69 -15.19
N GLN A 58 29.99 2.38 -15.40
CA GLN A 58 31.03 1.65 -16.12
C GLN A 58 31.18 2.14 -17.56
N ALA A 59 30.08 2.40 -18.27
CA ALA A 59 30.11 2.93 -19.64
C ALA A 59 30.71 4.35 -19.72
N ARG A 60 30.66 5.12 -18.63
CA ARG A 60 31.28 6.45 -18.53
C ARG A 60 32.77 6.41 -18.16
N GLY A 61 33.29 5.23 -17.80
CA GLY A 61 34.68 5.07 -17.33
C GLY A 61 34.90 5.51 -15.88
N ASP A 62 33.83 5.78 -15.14
CA ASP A 62 33.89 6.21 -13.74
C ASP A 62 34.05 5.01 -12.79
N VAL A 63 34.71 5.22 -11.65
CA VAL A 63 34.80 4.22 -10.59
C VAL A 63 33.53 4.27 -9.73
N TYR A 64 32.82 3.15 -9.65
CA TYR A 64 31.59 3.04 -8.90
C TYR A 64 31.81 3.11 -7.38
N SER A 65 31.32 4.18 -6.74
CA SER A 65 31.35 4.37 -5.28
C SER A 65 30.06 3.90 -4.60
N GLY A 66 29.87 2.58 -4.52
CA GLY A 66 28.85 1.93 -3.67
C GLY A 66 27.46 1.76 -4.29
N THR A 67 26.61 0.97 -3.62
CA THR A 67 25.26 0.62 -4.09
C THR A 67 24.38 1.87 -4.22
N PRO A 68 23.75 2.15 -5.39
CA PRO A 68 22.87 3.28 -5.52
C PRO A 68 21.67 3.08 -4.60
N CYS A 69 21.40 4.10 -3.81
CA CYS A 69 20.27 4.16 -2.92
C CYS A 69 18.98 4.28 -3.72
N CYS A 70 18.12 3.28 -3.60
CA CYS A 70 16.75 3.27 -4.06
C CYS A 70 15.90 2.60 -2.99
N LYS A 71 14.59 2.77 -3.08
CA LYS A 71 13.64 2.17 -2.15
C LYS A 71 12.38 1.79 -2.91
N THR A 72 11.98 0.53 -2.83
CA THR A 72 10.68 0.08 -3.34
C THR A 72 9.61 0.31 -2.29
N LEU A 73 8.44 0.79 -2.71
CA LEU A 73 7.27 0.89 -1.83
C LEU A 73 6.48 -0.41 -1.92
N HIS A 74 6.32 -1.08 -0.79
CA HIS A 74 5.52 -2.28 -0.63
C HIS A 74 4.24 -1.92 0.13
N ILE A 75 3.09 -2.05 -0.53
CA ILE A 75 1.81 -1.65 0.06
C ILE A 75 0.93 -2.90 0.20
N THR A 76 0.59 -3.23 1.44
CA THR A 76 -0.42 -4.23 1.78
C THR A 76 -1.75 -3.54 2.00
N LEU A 77 -2.77 -3.98 1.29
CA LEU A 77 -4.14 -3.46 1.41
C LEU A 77 -5.09 -4.63 1.64
N THR A 78 -5.70 -4.68 2.83
CA THR A 78 -6.62 -5.75 3.21
C THR A 78 -8.04 -5.21 3.26
N PHE A 79 -8.94 -5.82 2.50
CA PHE A 79 -10.38 -5.58 2.55
C PHE A 79 -11.04 -6.72 3.30
N ASP A 80 -11.74 -6.42 4.40
CA ASP A 80 -12.41 -7.44 5.18
C ASP A 80 -13.78 -7.86 4.60
N GLY A 81 -14.26 -9.01 5.04
CA GLY A 81 -15.55 -9.58 4.65
C GLY A 81 -16.75 -8.85 5.26
N THR A 82 -17.93 -9.10 4.71
CA THR A 82 -19.20 -8.54 5.19
C THR A 82 -19.36 -8.72 6.71
N ASN A 83 -19.73 -7.63 7.39
CA ASN A 83 -19.93 -7.58 8.83
C ASN A 83 -18.68 -7.89 9.69
N ASN A 84 -17.49 -7.95 9.11
CA ASN A 84 -16.23 -8.08 9.87
C ASN A 84 -15.64 -6.70 10.15
N ASN A 85 -15.18 -6.47 11.36
CA ASN A 85 -14.48 -5.25 11.75
C ASN A 85 -13.41 -5.60 12.79
N ASN A 86 -12.14 -5.34 12.46
CA ASN A 86 -11.01 -5.74 13.31
C ASN A 86 -11.12 -5.21 14.75
N GLU A 87 -11.54 -3.96 14.96
CA GLU A 87 -11.65 -3.39 16.29
C GLU A 87 -12.75 -4.09 17.10
N ALA A 88 -13.94 -4.24 16.52
CA ALA A 88 -15.07 -4.90 17.17
C ALA A 88 -14.81 -6.40 17.41
N ASP A 89 -14.27 -7.11 16.42
CA ASP A 89 -14.03 -8.56 16.45
C ASP A 89 -12.82 -8.97 17.29
N SER A 90 -11.85 -8.07 17.48
CA SER A 90 -10.73 -8.32 18.40
C SER A 90 -11.12 -8.13 19.86
N ALA A 91 -12.13 -7.30 20.14
CA ALA A 91 -12.65 -7.06 21.48
C ALA A 91 -13.64 -8.15 21.96
N SER A 92 -14.12 -9.03 21.07
CA SER A 92 -15.03 -10.11 21.44
C SER A 92 -14.34 -11.24 22.21
N SER A 93 -15.10 -12.01 22.99
CA SER A 93 -14.60 -13.17 23.74
C SER A 93 -15.47 -14.41 23.47
N PRO A 94 -14.96 -15.43 22.75
CA PRO A 94 -13.63 -15.49 22.12
C PRO A 94 -13.50 -14.53 20.94
N SER A 95 -12.27 -14.08 20.65
CA SER A 95 -12.02 -13.18 19.51
C SER A 95 -12.44 -13.81 18.18
N SER A 96 -13.16 -13.03 17.39
CA SER A 96 -13.73 -13.40 16.08
C SER A 96 -12.94 -12.83 14.89
N CYS A 97 -11.70 -12.37 15.09
CA CYS A 97 -10.92 -11.74 14.00
C CYS A 97 -10.87 -12.60 12.73
N SER A 98 -11.21 -11.97 11.61
CA SER A 98 -11.18 -12.55 10.27
C SER A 98 -9.75 -12.91 9.83
N ASN A 99 -9.63 -13.72 8.78
CA ASN A 99 -8.33 -14.00 8.16
C ASN A 99 -7.68 -12.73 7.58
N MET A 100 -8.49 -11.77 7.10
CA MET A 100 -7.98 -10.50 6.56
C MET A 100 -7.38 -9.64 7.66
N ALA A 101 -8.04 -9.54 8.81
CA ALA A 101 -7.50 -8.89 10.00
C ALA A 101 -6.22 -9.58 10.49
N ARG A 102 -6.19 -10.92 10.53
CA ARG A 102 -4.99 -11.69 10.90
C ARG A 102 -3.82 -11.44 9.95
N LEU A 103 -4.06 -11.39 8.64
CA LEU A 103 -3.04 -11.06 7.65
C LEU A 103 -2.55 -9.62 7.79
N TYR A 104 -3.46 -8.67 8.05
CA TYR A 104 -3.10 -7.28 8.31
C TYR A 104 -2.16 -7.14 9.51
N HIS A 105 -2.47 -7.81 10.63
CA HIS A 105 -1.62 -7.83 11.83
C HIS A 105 -0.27 -8.50 11.60
N ALA A 106 -0.19 -9.48 10.70
CA ALA A 106 1.05 -10.16 10.34
C ALA A 106 1.86 -9.42 9.26
N SER A 107 1.34 -8.33 8.70
CA SER A 107 1.99 -7.57 7.62
C SER A 107 2.99 -6.55 8.15
N LEU A 108 4.04 -6.29 7.37
CA LEU A 108 4.96 -5.19 7.63
C LEU A 108 4.28 -3.84 7.35
N GLY A 109 4.77 -2.77 7.99
CA GLY A 109 4.30 -1.40 7.73
C GLY A 109 3.26 -0.87 8.71
N LEU A 110 3.07 -1.56 9.84
CA LEU A 110 2.27 -1.07 10.98
C LEU A 110 3.08 -0.13 11.87
N ASP A 111 4.40 -0.33 11.96
CA ASP A 111 5.32 0.50 12.74
C ASP A 111 6.05 1.53 11.86
N ASP A 112 6.54 2.60 12.50
CA ASP A 112 7.22 3.69 11.81
C ASP A 112 8.54 3.26 11.15
N THR A 113 9.22 2.26 11.70
CA THR A 113 10.50 1.78 11.14
C THR A 113 10.25 1.07 9.81
N ALA A 114 9.26 0.19 9.74
CA ALA A 114 8.87 -0.46 8.49
C ALA A 114 8.37 0.56 7.46
N ARG A 115 7.57 1.55 7.88
CA ARG A 115 7.10 2.66 7.03
C ARG A 115 8.23 3.48 6.43
N GLN A 116 9.21 3.88 7.24
CA GLN A 116 10.39 4.61 6.75
C GLN A 116 11.19 3.78 5.72
N ASN A 117 11.16 2.46 5.85
CA ASN A 117 11.76 1.51 4.90
C ASN A 117 10.86 1.14 3.72
N GLY A 118 9.73 1.82 3.53
CA GLY A 118 8.89 1.69 2.34
C GLY A 118 7.78 0.65 2.45
N TYR A 119 7.52 0.09 3.63
CA TYR A 119 6.44 -0.86 3.86
C TYR A 119 5.23 -0.16 4.46
N PHE A 120 4.06 -0.32 3.83
CA PHE A 120 2.80 0.26 4.30
C PHE A 120 1.76 -0.85 4.40
N SER A 121 0.94 -0.80 5.44
CA SER A 121 -0.19 -1.71 5.61
C SER A 121 -1.45 -0.91 5.91
N TYR A 122 -2.54 -1.22 5.22
CA TYR A 122 -3.83 -0.57 5.38
C TYR A 122 -4.95 -1.59 5.48
N TYR A 123 -5.85 -1.38 6.45
CA TYR A 123 -7.02 -2.23 6.68
C TYR A 123 -8.32 -1.47 6.39
N SER A 124 -9.15 -2.04 5.53
CA SER A 124 -10.53 -1.60 5.29
C SER A 124 -11.50 -2.55 5.99
N PRO A 125 -12.33 -2.07 6.93
CA PRO A 125 -13.34 -2.89 7.57
C PRO A 125 -14.42 -3.32 6.57
N GLY A 126 -15.10 -4.40 6.90
CA GLY A 126 -16.15 -5.01 6.09
C GLY A 126 -17.34 -4.10 5.84
N VAL A 127 -18.05 -4.35 4.73
CA VAL A 127 -19.34 -3.71 4.47
C VAL A 127 -20.36 -4.03 5.58
N GLY A 128 -21.18 -3.05 5.94
CA GLY A 128 -22.16 -3.18 7.04
C GLY A 128 -21.59 -2.84 8.42
N THR A 129 -20.32 -2.44 8.51
CA THR A 129 -19.66 -2.01 9.74
C THR A 129 -19.22 -0.54 9.65
N VAL A 130 -19.01 0.10 10.80
CA VAL A 130 -18.58 1.50 10.89
C VAL A 130 -17.23 1.69 10.19
N PHE A 131 -17.13 2.72 9.35
CA PHE A 131 -15.90 3.14 8.69
C PHE A 131 -15.84 4.68 8.56
N PRO A 132 -15.21 5.38 9.52
CA PRO A 132 -15.20 6.84 9.58
C PRO A 132 -14.50 7.51 8.39
N ASP A 133 -13.45 6.89 7.83
CA ASP A 133 -12.71 7.39 6.66
C ASP A 133 -13.56 7.57 5.41
N ILE A 134 -14.73 6.91 5.36
CA ILE A 134 -15.70 7.04 4.27
C ILE A 134 -17.08 7.55 4.76
N LYS A 135 -17.11 8.13 5.97
CA LYS A 135 -18.32 8.67 6.64
C LYS A 135 -19.43 7.63 6.87
N GLU A 136 -19.10 6.34 6.96
CA GLU A 136 -20.05 5.30 7.37
C GLU A 136 -20.07 5.20 8.89
N MET A 137 -20.92 6.01 9.55
CA MET A 137 -20.88 6.17 11.02
C MET A 137 -21.74 5.17 11.81
N VAL A 138 -22.59 4.40 11.13
CA VAL A 138 -23.50 3.44 11.78
C VAL A 138 -23.43 2.08 11.09
N PRO A 139 -23.43 0.96 11.82
CA PRO A 139 -23.62 -0.36 11.23
C PRO A 139 -24.98 -0.40 10.53
N ASN A 140 -25.01 -0.85 9.29
CA ASN A 140 -26.26 -0.93 8.54
C ASN A 140 -26.49 -2.36 8.05
N ASN A 141 -27.53 -2.99 8.60
CA ASN A 141 -27.94 -4.36 8.28
C ASN A 141 -28.51 -4.52 6.86
N TRP A 142 -28.79 -3.42 6.16
CA TRP A 142 -29.11 -3.39 4.73
C TRP A 142 -27.86 -3.31 3.84
N GLY A 143 -26.66 -3.38 4.43
CA GLY A 143 -25.34 -3.35 3.79
C GLY A 143 -24.99 -4.52 2.86
N LEU A 144 -25.95 -5.43 2.60
CA LEU A 144 -25.90 -6.39 1.49
C LEU A 144 -26.31 -5.76 0.14
N ILE A 145 -26.93 -4.56 0.10
CA ILE A 145 -27.68 -4.07 -1.08
C ILE A 145 -27.15 -2.76 -1.70
N ALA A 146 -26.15 -2.07 -1.16
CA ALA A 146 -25.62 -0.87 -1.83
C ALA A 146 -24.22 -1.11 -2.39
N ALA A 147 -24.13 -1.17 -3.73
CA ALA A 147 -22.86 -1.09 -4.47
C ALA A 147 -21.96 0.07 -3.99
N SER A 148 -22.54 1.13 -3.41
CA SER A 148 -21.84 2.27 -2.84
C SER A 148 -20.93 1.94 -1.66
N GLY A 149 -21.32 1.04 -0.74
CA GLY A 149 -20.50 0.70 0.43
C GLY A 149 -19.21 -0.05 0.03
N GLY A 150 -19.32 -0.94 -0.96
CA GLY A 150 -18.17 -1.60 -1.58
C GLY A 150 -17.35 -0.65 -2.45
N GLU A 151 -18.00 0.17 -3.27
CA GLU A 151 -17.36 1.20 -4.10
C GLU A 151 -16.52 2.16 -3.26
N ASN A 152 -17.07 2.70 -2.18
CA ASN A 152 -16.36 3.64 -1.31
C ASN A 152 -15.14 3.01 -0.64
N ARG A 153 -15.19 1.73 -0.27
CA ARG A 153 -14.03 0.99 0.25
C ARG A 153 -12.95 0.82 -0.82
N ILE A 154 -13.33 0.46 -2.05
CA ILE A 154 -12.40 0.38 -3.19
C ILE A 154 -11.76 1.75 -3.45
N ASN A 155 -12.57 2.81 -3.52
CA ASN A 155 -12.11 4.18 -3.70
C ASN A 155 -11.17 4.61 -2.56
N TRP A 156 -11.50 4.31 -1.30
CA TRP A 156 -10.62 4.53 -0.16
C TRP A 156 -9.28 3.82 -0.33
N GLY A 157 -9.30 2.57 -0.79
CA GLY A 157 -8.10 1.79 -1.12
C GLY A 157 -7.20 2.48 -2.15
N LEU A 158 -7.79 3.13 -3.16
CA LEU A 158 -7.05 3.94 -4.13
C LEU A 158 -6.39 5.16 -3.47
N THR A 159 -7.10 5.83 -2.54
CA THR A 159 -6.50 6.96 -1.79
C THR A 159 -5.27 6.53 -0.97
N ARG A 160 -5.21 5.27 -0.52
CA ARG A 160 -4.04 4.75 0.22
C ARG A 160 -2.78 4.69 -0.63
N MET A 161 -2.91 4.56 -1.96
CA MET A 161 -1.76 4.65 -2.87
C MET A 161 -1.17 6.07 -2.89
N ILE A 162 -2.03 7.09 -2.91
CA ILE A 162 -1.61 8.50 -2.77
C ILE A 162 -0.97 8.71 -1.41
N ALA A 163 -1.61 8.23 -0.33
CA ALA A 163 -1.11 8.38 1.03
C ALA A 163 0.30 7.79 1.19
N ALA A 164 0.51 6.55 0.72
CA ALA A 164 1.81 5.89 0.78
C ALA A 164 2.89 6.65 -0.02
N LEU A 165 2.55 7.18 -1.19
CA LEU A 165 3.47 8.01 -1.98
C LEU A 165 3.82 9.32 -1.27
N LYS A 166 2.83 10.04 -0.75
CA LYS A 166 3.05 11.28 0.01
C LYS A 166 3.93 11.02 1.23
N ASP A 167 3.61 10.00 2.03
CA ASP A 167 4.37 9.63 3.22
C ASP A 167 5.80 9.15 2.91
N SER A 168 6.06 8.68 1.68
CA SER A 168 7.39 8.26 1.25
C SER A 168 8.30 9.41 0.81
N ILE A 169 7.73 10.59 0.53
CA ILE A 169 8.44 11.77 0.06
C ILE A 169 8.64 12.72 1.24
N PRO A 170 9.89 13.14 1.54
CA PRO A 170 10.17 14.09 2.61
C PRO A 170 9.38 15.40 2.43
N GLU A 171 9.04 16.05 3.55
CA GLU A 171 8.36 17.37 3.58
C GLU A 171 6.96 17.40 2.96
N GLN A 172 6.43 16.26 2.52
CA GLN A 172 5.03 16.15 2.15
C GLN A 172 4.16 15.90 3.38
N ASN A 173 3.08 16.67 3.49
CA ASN A 173 2.04 16.39 4.47
C ASN A 173 1.35 15.07 4.11
N SER A 174 1.10 14.22 5.09
CA SER A 174 0.27 13.02 4.91
C SER A 174 -1.12 13.38 4.37
N LEU A 175 -1.74 12.45 3.64
CA LEU A 175 -3.11 12.64 3.15
C LEU A 175 -4.07 12.76 4.34
N SER A 176 -4.75 13.90 4.48
CA SER A 176 -5.63 14.16 5.61
C SER A 176 -6.91 13.30 5.53
N LEU A 177 -7.61 13.18 6.67
CA LEU A 177 -8.91 12.51 6.71
C LEU A 177 -9.94 13.24 5.83
N ASP A 178 -9.95 14.57 5.86
CA ASP A 178 -10.86 15.39 5.06
C ASP A 178 -10.59 15.22 3.56
N ASP A 179 -9.32 15.22 3.15
CA ASP A 179 -8.94 14.96 1.75
C ASP A 179 -9.30 13.54 1.32
N THR A 180 -9.12 12.57 2.21
CA THR A 180 -9.51 11.18 1.97
C THR A 180 -11.00 11.07 1.72
N GLN A 181 -11.82 11.67 2.58
CA GLN A 181 -13.27 11.67 2.46
C GLN A 181 -13.72 12.40 1.19
N ALA A 182 -13.13 13.56 0.89
CA ALA A 182 -13.43 14.33 -0.32
C ALA A 182 -13.07 13.56 -1.60
N LEU A 183 -11.93 12.86 -1.61
CA LEU A 183 -11.53 11.99 -2.71
C LEU A 183 -12.53 10.85 -2.90
N VAL A 184 -12.91 10.14 -1.83
CA VAL A 184 -13.88 9.04 -1.90
C VAL A 184 -15.23 9.53 -2.45
N GLU A 185 -15.72 10.68 -1.97
CA GLU A 185 -16.95 11.31 -2.45
C GLU A 185 -16.85 11.72 -3.93
N GLY A 186 -15.73 12.33 -4.34
CA GLY A 186 -15.49 12.71 -5.74
C GLY A 186 -15.43 11.52 -6.70
N MET A 187 -15.03 10.34 -6.20
CA MET A 187 -14.93 9.11 -6.98
C MET A 187 -16.23 8.28 -7.01
N ALA A 188 -17.14 8.46 -6.04
CA ALA A 188 -18.35 7.65 -5.91
C ALA A 188 -19.32 7.88 -7.06
N THR A 189 -19.95 6.83 -7.56
CA THR A 189 -21.00 6.90 -8.60
C THR A 189 -22.40 6.83 -8.03
N CYS A 190 -22.53 6.21 -6.85
CA CYS A 190 -23.79 5.95 -6.18
C CYS A 190 -23.97 6.88 -4.97
N TRP A 191 -24.23 8.16 -5.20
CA TRP A 191 -24.71 9.07 -4.15
C TRP A 191 -26.23 8.94 -3.97
N TYR A 192 -26.74 9.23 -2.78
CA TYR A 192 -28.17 9.06 -2.42
C TYR A 192 -29.14 9.70 -3.43
N GLY A 193 -28.77 10.80 -4.08
CA GLY A 193 -29.59 11.43 -5.12
C GLY A 193 -29.52 10.79 -6.51
N ASN A 194 -28.52 9.95 -6.82
CA ASN A 194 -28.49 9.16 -8.07
C ASN A 194 -29.35 7.89 -7.98
N VAL A 195 -29.63 7.40 -6.77
CA VAL A 195 -30.56 6.29 -6.55
C VAL A 195 -32.01 6.72 -6.84
N ALA A 196 -32.32 7.99 -6.58
CA ALA A 196 -33.63 8.57 -6.89
C ALA A 196 -33.85 8.83 -8.40
N THR A 197 -32.78 8.97 -9.20
CA THR A 197 -32.88 9.33 -10.63
C THR A 197 -32.86 8.14 -11.58
N LEU A 198 -32.90 6.89 -11.10
CA LEU A 198 -33.16 5.68 -11.91
C LEU A 198 -32.37 5.64 -13.24
N GLY A 199 -31.08 6.01 -13.24
CA GLY A 199 -30.21 5.74 -14.40
C GLY A 199 -29.36 6.87 -14.98
N LEU A 200 -28.91 7.86 -14.21
CA LEU A 200 -27.66 8.52 -14.58
C LEU A 200 -26.51 7.56 -14.25
N LEU A 201 -26.22 6.66 -15.21
CA LEU A 201 -25.05 5.78 -15.17
C LEU A 201 -23.79 6.65 -15.23
N GLU A 202 -23.31 7.09 -14.07
CA GLU A 202 -22.05 7.78 -13.97
C GLU A 202 -20.90 6.83 -14.32
N ASN A 203 -19.98 7.30 -15.15
CA ASN A 203 -18.80 6.52 -15.49
C ASN A 203 -17.80 6.60 -14.34
N GLY A 204 -17.77 5.57 -13.48
CA GLY A 204 -16.90 5.52 -12.32
C GLY A 204 -15.40 5.56 -12.65
N GLU A 205 -14.98 5.07 -13.82
CA GLU A 205 -13.60 5.23 -14.27
C GLU A 205 -13.27 6.71 -14.45
N LYS A 206 -14.11 7.46 -15.17
CA LYS A 206 -13.92 8.90 -15.38
C LYS A 206 -13.94 9.69 -14.07
N LYS A 207 -14.81 9.34 -13.12
CA LYS A 207 -14.86 10.02 -11.81
C LYS A 207 -13.61 9.75 -10.98
N ARG A 208 -13.18 8.48 -10.90
CA ARG A 208 -11.91 8.09 -10.25
C ARG A 208 -10.72 8.80 -10.86
N GLU A 209 -10.62 8.79 -12.17
CA GLU A 209 -9.54 9.45 -12.89
C GLU A 209 -9.54 10.96 -12.65
N ALA A 210 -10.70 11.62 -12.74
CA ALA A 210 -10.81 13.07 -12.52
C ALA A 210 -10.44 13.48 -11.10
N ALA A 211 -10.89 12.74 -10.08
CA ALA A 211 -10.60 13.04 -8.68
C ALA A 211 -9.11 12.81 -8.32
N MET A 212 -8.51 11.74 -8.84
CA MET A 212 -7.14 11.34 -8.49
C MET A 212 -6.07 12.11 -9.28
N ARG A 213 -6.39 12.59 -10.48
CA ARG A 213 -5.39 13.18 -11.40
C ARG A 213 -4.62 14.38 -10.84
N PRO A 214 -5.22 15.34 -10.11
CA PRO A 214 -4.46 16.44 -9.50
C PRO A 214 -3.33 15.91 -8.60
N TYR A 215 -3.66 14.99 -7.69
CA TYR A 215 -2.70 14.36 -6.80
C TYR A 215 -1.61 13.59 -7.56
N MET A 216 -2.00 12.82 -8.59
CA MET A 216 -1.04 12.07 -9.41
C MET A 216 -0.08 13.00 -10.17
N ASN A 217 -0.58 14.11 -10.71
CA ASN A 217 0.23 15.08 -11.44
C ASN A 217 1.23 15.79 -10.50
N ASP A 218 0.77 16.20 -9.31
CA ASP A 218 1.62 16.85 -8.32
C ASP A 218 2.72 15.89 -7.83
N LEU A 219 2.35 14.66 -7.47
CA LEU A 219 3.30 13.62 -7.08
C LEU A 219 4.30 13.30 -8.21
N LYS A 220 3.80 13.19 -9.45
CA LYS A 220 4.68 12.97 -10.62
C LYS A 220 5.67 14.10 -10.79
N LYS A 221 5.22 15.36 -10.73
CA LYS A 221 6.06 16.54 -10.86
C LYS A 221 7.15 16.55 -9.77
N LEU A 222 6.78 16.26 -8.53
CA LEU A 222 7.73 16.17 -7.41
C LEU A 222 8.75 15.06 -7.64
N LEU A 223 8.33 13.87 -8.04
CA LEU A 223 9.23 12.75 -8.32
C LEU A 223 10.17 13.04 -9.51
N ASP A 224 9.68 13.70 -10.55
CA ASP A 224 10.50 14.12 -11.68
C ASP A 224 11.57 15.15 -11.23
N GLN A 225 11.19 16.15 -10.43
CA GLN A 225 12.13 17.13 -9.85
C GLN A 225 13.20 16.46 -9.01
N ARG A 226 12.82 15.54 -8.10
CA ARG A 226 13.77 14.76 -7.29
C ARG A 226 14.73 13.96 -8.15
N ARG A 227 14.24 13.36 -9.23
CA ARG A 227 15.07 12.61 -10.19
C ARG A 227 16.06 13.53 -10.91
N GLU A 228 15.62 14.71 -11.34
CA GLU A 228 16.46 15.68 -12.06
C GLU A 228 17.59 16.22 -11.20
N VAL A 229 17.33 16.52 -9.92
CA VAL A 229 18.36 17.00 -8.97
C VAL A 229 19.17 15.87 -8.34
N GLY A 230 18.85 14.60 -8.64
CA GLY A 230 19.54 13.43 -8.11
C GLY A 230 19.29 13.18 -6.62
N GLU A 231 18.15 13.62 -6.09
CA GLU A 231 17.82 13.47 -4.68
C GLU A 231 17.56 12.01 -4.33
N LYS A 232 18.20 11.56 -3.25
CA LYS A 232 18.20 10.16 -2.82
C LYS A 232 17.03 9.89 -1.86
N PRO A 233 16.48 8.67 -1.80
CA PRO A 233 15.49 8.33 -0.80
C PRO A 233 16.06 8.41 0.62
N ILE A 234 15.27 8.93 1.56
CA ILE A 234 15.57 8.81 2.99
C ILE A 234 15.19 7.39 3.39
N SER A 235 16.21 6.54 3.53
CA SER A 235 16.12 5.23 4.19
C SER A 235 17.42 4.97 4.93
N TRP A 236 17.35 4.16 5.97
CA TRP A 236 18.54 3.53 6.54
C TRP A 236 18.97 2.41 5.58
N PRO A 237 20.22 2.39 5.02
CA PRO A 237 21.44 3.13 5.37
C PRO A 237 21.80 4.32 4.44
N CYS A 238 20.94 4.71 3.51
CA CYS A 238 21.18 5.79 2.54
C CYS A 238 21.50 7.14 3.20
N ALA A 239 20.91 7.43 4.36
CA ALA A 239 21.20 8.64 5.15
C ALA A 239 22.68 8.73 5.57
N TYR A 240 23.33 7.60 5.88
CA TYR A 240 24.74 7.55 6.28
C TYR A 240 25.69 7.87 5.12
N MET A 241 25.33 7.51 3.88
CA MET A 241 26.16 7.79 2.71
C MET A 241 26.00 9.23 2.19
N SER A 242 24.84 9.87 2.43
CA SER A 242 24.62 11.27 2.04
C SER A 242 25.40 12.27 2.90
N MET A 243 25.72 11.89 4.15
CA MET A 243 26.53 12.71 5.07
C MET A 243 28.04 12.54 4.86
N ALA A 244 28.47 11.65 3.96
CA ALA A 244 29.87 11.44 3.62
C ALA A 244 30.41 12.45 2.58
N SER A 245 29.93 13.70 2.62
CA SER A 245 30.60 14.84 2.01
C SER A 245 31.65 15.37 3.02
N PRO A 246 32.87 15.78 2.63
CA PRO A 246 34.01 15.89 3.55
C PRO A 246 33.95 16.98 4.65
N GLU A 247 32.87 17.74 4.78
CA GLU A 247 32.88 19.00 5.55
C GLU A 247 32.15 19.01 6.90
N ALA A 248 31.66 17.87 7.41
CA ALA A 248 31.00 17.87 8.72
C ALA A 248 31.45 16.73 9.63
N LEU A 249 32.74 16.71 9.99
CA LEU A 249 33.26 15.90 11.08
C LEU A 249 33.04 16.64 12.42
N HIS A 250 31.78 16.71 12.87
CA HIS A 250 31.51 17.07 14.26
C HIS A 250 31.66 15.80 15.11
N LYS A 251 32.70 15.79 15.96
CA LYS A 251 32.95 14.69 16.89
C LYS A 251 31.75 14.53 17.83
N PRO A 252 31.24 13.32 18.08
CA PRO A 252 30.24 13.12 19.12
C PRO A 252 30.87 13.38 20.50
N GLU A 253 30.28 14.28 21.26
CA GLU A 253 30.55 14.42 22.70
C GLU A 253 30.11 13.13 23.42
N PRO A 254 30.89 12.64 24.40
CA PRO A 254 30.51 11.45 25.16
C PRO A 254 29.36 11.76 26.12
N LEU A 255 28.31 10.94 26.04
CA LEU A 255 27.19 10.95 26.99
C LEU A 255 27.72 10.78 28.44
N PRO A 256 27.23 11.57 29.41
CA PRO A 256 27.63 11.40 30.80
C PRO A 256 27.01 10.14 31.38
N ILE A 257 27.89 9.24 31.81
CA ILE A 257 27.57 8.08 32.64
C ILE A 257 27.19 8.61 34.03
N GLY A 258 25.89 8.69 34.32
CA GLY A 258 25.35 9.06 35.62
C GLY A 258 24.64 7.89 36.27
N CYS A 259 25.38 7.07 37.02
CA CYS A 259 24.81 6.15 38.00
C CYS A 259 24.48 6.90 39.31
N LYS A 260 23.41 6.42 39.97
CA LYS A 260 23.05 6.48 41.42
C LYS A 260 22.10 7.58 41.90
N PRO A 261 21.39 7.35 43.02
CA PRO A 261 21.29 6.12 43.84
C PRO A 261 20.07 5.25 43.52
#